data_AF-A0A949QC82-F1
#
_entry.id   AF-A0A949QC82-F1
#
_cell.length_a   1.000
_cell.length_b   1.000
_cell.length_c   1.000
_cell.angle_alpha   90.00
_cell.angle_beta   90.00
_cell.angle_gamma   90.00
#
_symmetry.space_group_name_H-M   'P 1'
#
loop_
_entity.id
_entity.type
_entity.pdbx_description
1 polymer ?
#
loop_
_entity_poly.entity_id
_entity_poly.type
_entity_poly.pdbx_seq_one_letter_code
_entity_poly.pdbx_strand_id
1 'polypeptide(L)'
;MQTKNILKQCDEYGIDHRLPMNQTPLMAAAAAGNTPLTEALLDRGADREKTDQYGYNALHWAMRKAFRHPDYARRNFATLYELLAPASVDVSTGDRMVRLDRHLSEYVLFQTLWVIFKSRFARQSRPGYSAFDTQSILDVWANMPANVVIPERNRRQYLSGVLARNEVSRDYTYNRALFERITQGWYQFNSRLLVRSSDPESNQSWISIFQALNLPLIHEFAHEDRLLQLEQCCTKSGMRIPVSSISGEQAIARNAAHEKMWKATRERQQKQWEIDAQRIRDQKESKRTRAEQKRLLVAEKEARTGAQEQKKEQLRNQQYTIEF
;
A
#
# COMPACT_ATOMS: atom_id res chain seq x y z
N MET A 1 10.82 -18.61 -20.16
CA MET A 1 11.43 -17.89 -21.29
C MET A 1 12.93 -18.14 -21.26
N GLN A 2 13.50 -18.78 -22.28
CA GLN A 2 14.92 -19.11 -22.30
C GLN A 2 15.77 -17.87 -22.61
N THR A 3 16.77 -17.60 -21.76
CA THR A 3 17.77 -16.52 -21.85
C THR A 3 18.35 -16.31 -23.25
N LYS A 4 18.56 -17.41 -23.99
CA LYS A 4 19.09 -17.40 -25.36
C LYS A 4 18.20 -16.65 -26.36
N ASN A 5 16.89 -16.64 -26.16
CA ASN A 5 15.95 -15.96 -27.06
C ASN A 5 16.04 -14.43 -26.91
N ILE A 6 16.17 -13.93 -25.67
CA ILE A 6 16.28 -12.48 -25.40
C ILE A 6 17.56 -11.90 -26.00
N LEU A 7 18.70 -12.59 -25.84
CA LEU A 7 19.97 -12.13 -26.43
C LEU A 7 19.89 -12.10 -27.96
N LYS A 8 19.28 -13.11 -28.59
CA LYS A 8 19.07 -13.11 -30.05
C LYS A 8 18.21 -11.94 -30.51
N GLN A 9 17.14 -11.61 -29.76
CA GLN A 9 16.32 -10.42 -30.05
C GLN A 9 17.11 -9.11 -29.90
N CYS A 10 18.04 -9.04 -28.96
CA CYS A 10 18.93 -7.89 -28.82
C CYS A 10 19.87 -7.73 -30.01
N ASP A 11 20.37 -8.84 -30.56
CA ASP A 11 21.23 -8.82 -31.75
C ASP A 11 20.45 -8.37 -33.00
N GLU A 12 19.15 -8.68 -33.09
CA GLU A 12 18.30 -8.34 -34.23
C GLU A 12 17.73 -6.91 -34.17
N TYR A 13 17.26 -6.47 -33.00
CA TYR A 13 16.52 -5.20 -32.83
C TYR A 13 17.29 -4.13 -32.05
N GLY A 14 18.50 -4.44 -31.56
CA GLY A 14 19.31 -3.59 -30.70
C GLY A 14 19.17 -3.93 -29.21
N ILE A 15 20.22 -3.63 -28.45
CA ILE A 15 20.36 -4.02 -27.03
C ILE A 15 19.27 -3.44 -26.12
N ASP A 16 18.73 -2.27 -26.48
CA ASP A 16 17.70 -1.57 -25.72
C ASP A 16 16.33 -1.51 -26.42
N HIS A 17 16.04 -2.45 -27.31
CA HIS A 17 14.75 -2.51 -28.00
C HIS A 17 13.59 -2.58 -27.00
N ARG A 18 12.40 -2.10 -27.40
CA ARG A 18 11.23 -2.07 -26.52
C ARG A 18 10.42 -3.36 -26.64
N LEU A 19 10.19 -4.02 -25.50
CA LEU A 19 9.27 -5.14 -25.34
C LEU A 19 7.80 -4.66 -25.29
N PRO A 20 6.78 -5.53 -25.42
CA PRO A 20 5.36 -5.14 -25.49
C PRO A 20 4.82 -4.27 -24.34
N MET A 21 5.52 -4.20 -23.21
CA MET A 21 5.16 -3.34 -22.06
C MET A 21 6.09 -2.12 -21.90
N ASN A 22 6.71 -1.69 -23.01
CA ASN A 22 7.70 -0.62 -23.08
C ASN A 22 8.95 -0.84 -22.20
N GLN A 23 9.22 -2.09 -21.83
CA GLN A 23 10.41 -2.48 -21.06
C GLN A 23 11.59 -2.71 -21.99
N THR A 24 12.81 -2.41 -21.55
CA THR A 24 14.02 -2.91 -22.20
C THR A 24 14.32 -4.35 -21.76
N PRO A 25 15.12 -5.12 -22.52
CA PRO A 25 15.60 -6.44 -22.11
C PRO A 25 16.25 -6.43 -20.71
N LEU A 26 17.00 -5.38 -20.40
CA LEU A 26 17.65 -5.20 -19.09
C LEU A 26 16.62 -5.08 -17.95
N MET A 27 15.53 -4.33 -18.15
CA MET A 27 14.44 -4.24 -17.16
C MET A 27 13.75 -5.59 -16.94
N ALA A 28 13.50 -6.34 -18.02
CA ALA A 28 12.86 -7.65 -17.94
C ALA A 28 13.77 -8.67 -17.21
N ALA A 29 15.07 -8.66 -17.50
CA ALA A 29 16.06 -9.49 -16.81
C ALA A 29 16.13 -9.19 -15.31
N ALA A 30 16.18 -7.89 -14.96
CA ALA A 30 16.15 -7.41 -13.58
C ALA A 30 14.87 -7.86 -12.87
N ALA A 31 13.68 -7.64 -13.48
CA ALA A 31 12.40 -8.06 -12.92
C ALA A 31 12.28 -9.58 -12.69
N ALA A 32 12.90 -10.39 -13.57
CA ALA A 32 12.95 -11.84 -13.46
C ALA A 32 13.95 -12.33 -12.39
N GLY A 33 14.91 -11.49 -12.00
CA GLY A 33 15.96 -11.87 -11.05
C GLY A 33 17.09 -12.66 -11.71
N ASN A 34 17.23 -12.54 -13.03
CA ASN A 34 18.21 -13.29 -13.81
C ASN A 34 19.54 -12.54 -13.85
N THR A 35 20.35 -12.71 -12.81
CA THR A 35 21.66 -12.04 -12.68
C THR A 35 22.59 -12.32 -13.86
N PRO A 36 22.78 -13.58 -14.33
CA PRO A 36 23.67 -13.84 -15.47
C PRO A 36 23.23 -13.13 -16.77
N LEU A 37 21.92 -13.05 -17.04
CA LEU A 37 21.43 -12.29 -18.19
C LEU A 37 21.63 -10.78 -17.99
N THR A 38 21.45 -10.29 -16.77
CA THR A 38 21.64 -8.87 -16.45
C THR A 38 23.09 -8.45 -16.70
N GLU A 39 24.06 -9.23 -16.22
CA GLU A 39 25.49 -9.04 -16.49
C GLU A 39 25.77 -9.08 -18.00
N ALA A 40 25.31 -10.12 -18.69
CA ALA A 40 25.54 -10.28 -20.12
C ALA A 40 24.96 -9.15 -20.98
N LEU A 41 23.86 -8.50 -20.54
CA LEU A 41 23.28 -7.33 -21.20
C LEU A 41 24.08 -6.06 -20.90
N LEU A 42 24.50 -5.86 -19.65
CA LEU A 42 25.35 -4.73 -19.25
C LEU A 42 26.71 -4.76 -19.95
N ASP A 43 27.33 -5.94 -20.07
CA ASP A 43 28.59 -6.15 -20.78
C ASP A 43 28.47 -5.81 -22.28
N ARG A 44 27.26 -5.94 -22.83
CA ARG A 44 26.92 -5.56 -24.20
C ARG A 44 26.53 -4.08 -24.36
N GLY A 45 26.64 -3.29 -23.29
CA GLY A 45 26.34 -1.86 -23.32
C GLY A 45 24.86 -1.50 -23.19
N ALA A 46 24.03 -2.38 -22.60
CA ALA A 46 22.65 -2.03 -22.28
C ALA A 46 22.59 -0.80 -21.37
N ASP A 47 21.72 0.16 -21.72
CA ASP A 47 21.60 1.39 -20.95
C ASP A 47 20.75 1.18 -19.69
N ARG A 48 21.38 1.39 -18.53
CA ARG A 48 20.75 1.24 -17.21
C ARG A 48 19.79 2.39 -16.87
N GLU A 49 19.93 3.55 -17.52
CA GLU A 49 19.16 4.76 -17.23
C GLU A 49 17.88 4.87 -18.05
N LYS A 50 17.72 4.05 -19.10
CA LYS A 50 16.46 3.96 -19.84
C LYS A 50 15.31 3.61 -18.91
N THR A 51 14.19 4.28 -19.10
CA THR A 51 12.96 4.08 -18.34
C THR A 51 11.82 3.56 -19.22
N ASP A 52 10.90 2.81 -18.61
CA ASP A 52 9.63 2.44 -19.22
C ASP A 52 8.60 3.59 -19.12
N GLN A 53 7.36 3.33 -19.54
CA GLN A 53 6.25 4.27 -19.48
C GLN A 53 5.87 4.74 -18.05
N TYR A 54 6.31 4.05 -17.00
CA TYR A 54 6.08 4.43 -15.60
C TYR A 54 7.27 5.18 -15.00
N GLY A 55 8.30 5.50 -15.80
CA GLY A 55 9.54 6.07 -15.28
C GLY A 55 10.41 5.06 -14.54
N TYR A 56 10.20 3.74 -14.74
CA TYR A 56 11.02 2.72 -14.09
C TYR A 56 12.17 2.29 -14.98
N ASN A 57 13.39 2.36 -14.45
CA ASN A 57 14.57 1.74 -15.02
C ASN A 57 14.74 0.30 -14.49
N ALA A 58 15.82 -0.36 -14.89
CA ALA A 58 16.09 -1.74 -14.47
C ALA A 58 16.20 -1.91 -12.95
N LEU A 59 16.84 -0.96 -12.24
CA LEU A 59 16.91 -0.95 -10.78
C LEU A 59 15.50 -0.83 -10.16
N HIS A 60 14.67 0.08 -10.67
CA HIS A 60 13.30 0.27 -10.17
C HIS A 60 12.47 -1.02 -10.28
N TRP A 61 12.62 -1.76 -11.38
CA TRP A 61 11.95 -3.07 -11.55
C TRP A 61 12.44 -4.12 -10.55
N ALA A 62 13.75 -4.20 -10.31
CA ALA A 62 14.33 -5.09 -9.29
C ALA A 62 13.83 -4.73 -7.87
N MET A 63 13.85 -3.43 -7.50
CA MET A 63 13.33 -2.94 -6.22
C MET A 63 11.85 -3.26 -6.05
N ARG A 64 11.04 -2.98 -7.07
CA ARG A 64 9.60 -3.27 -7.05
C ARG A 64 9.30 -4.77 -6.90
N LYS A 65 10.17 -5.64 -7.42
CA LYS A 65 10.05 -7.09 -7.22
C LYS A 65 10.46 -7.48 -5.80
N ALA A 66 11.56 -6.95 -5.29
CA ALA A 66 12.05 -7.17 -3.93
C ALA A 66 11.03 -6.74 -2.86
N PHE A 67 10.40 -5.57 -3.02
CA PHE A 67 9.38 -5.07 -2.09
C PHE A 67 8.15 -5.96 -1.96
N ARG A 68 7.85 -6.78 -2.99
CA ARG A 68 6.67 -7.64 -3.05
C ARG A 68 6.97 -9.11 -2.75
N HIS A 69 8.23 -9.52 -2.86
CA HIS A 69 8.62 -10.92 -2.77
C HIS A 69 9.88 -11.06 -1.90
N PRO A 70 9.73 -11.43 -0.62
CA PRO A 70 10.86 -11.62 0.30
C PRO A 70 11.93 -12.56 -0.22
N ASP A 71 11.56 -13.65 -0.89
CA ASP A 71 12.51 -14.62 -1.44
C ASP A 71 13.39 -14.00 -2.54
N TYR A 72 12.82 -13.13 -3.37
CA TYR A 72 13.57 -12.40 -4.39
C TYR A 72 14.56 -11.42 -3.73
N ALA A 73 14.09 -10.68 -2.72
CA ALA A 73 14.92 -9.72 -1.99
C ALA A 73 16.14 -10.39 -1.33
N ARG A 74 15.95 -11.58 -0.75
CA ARG A 74 17.01 -12.33 -0.07
C ARG A 74 17.99 -13.00 -1.03
N ARG A 75 17.52 -13.52 -2.17
CA ARG A 75 18.33 -14.36 -3.07
C ARG A 75 19.03 -13.59 -4.18
N ASN A 76 18.32 -12.68 -4.85
CA ASN A 76 18.77 -12.12 -6.13
C ASN A 76 19.09 -10.63 -6.04
N PHE A 77 18.38 -9.91 -5.18
CA PHE A 77 18.36 -8.47 -5.23
C PHE A 77 19.69 -7.82 -4.82
N ALA A 78 20.44 -8.40 -3.87
CA ALA A 78 21.73 -7.86 -3.44
C ALA A 78 22.72 -7.72 -4.60
N THR A 79 22.91 -8.77 -5.40
CA THR A 79 23.81 -8.77 -6.57
C THR A 79 23.28 -7.87 -7.67
N LEU A 80 21.97 -7.92 -7.97
CA LEU A 80 21.37 -7.05 -8.97
C LEU A 80 21.48 -5.57 -8.61
N TYR A 81 21.40 -5.24 -7.33
CA TYR A 81 21.59 -3.88 -6.85
C TYR A 81 23.03 -3.38 -7.12
N GLU A 82 24.06 -4.22 -6.93
CA GLU A 82 25.43 -3.84 -7.26
C GLU A 82 25.65 -3.58 -8.76
N LEU A 83 25.01 -4.38 -9.60
CA LEU A 83 25.13 -4.25 -11.06
C LEU A 83 24.38 -3.02 -11.59
N LEU A 84 23.17 -2.79 -11.08
CA LEU A 84 22.21 -1.84 -11.66
C LEU A 84 22.25 -0.46 -11.01
N ALA A 85 22.58 -0.35 -9.73
CA ALA A 85 22.49 0.93 -9.04
C ALA A 85 23.57 1.90 -9.54
N PRO A 86 23.18 3.09 -10.06
CA PRO A 86 24.16 4.12 -10.38
C PRO A 86 24.93 4.57 -9.13
N ALA A 87 26.15 5.08 -9.34
CA ALA A 87 26.99 5.60 -8.27
C ALA A 87 26.36 6.82 -7.57
N SER A 88 25.56 7.59 -8.30
CA SER A 88 24.82 8.73 -7.79
C SER A 88 23.62 9.06 -8.67
N VAL A 89 22.65 9.79 -8.11
CA VAL A 89 21.55 10.43 -8.87
C VAL A 89 21.65 11.93 -8.68
N ASP A 90 21.65 12.68 -9.77
CA ASP A 90 21.66 14.13 -9.74
C ASP A 90 20.23 14.67 -9.76
N VAL A 91 19.90 15.52 -8.78
CA VAL A 91 18.61 16.21 -8.67
C VAL A 91 18.84 17.72 -8.63
N SER A 92 17.86 18.52 -9.02
CA SER A 92 17.95 19.98 -8.97
C SER A 92 16.69 20.58 -8.40
N THR A 93 16.79 21.71 -7.70
CA THR A 93 15.62 22.49 -7.26
C THR A 93 15.43 23.76 -8.10
N GLY A 94 16.06 23.83 -9.28
CA GLY A 94 16.12 25.01 -10.14
C GLY A 94 17.39 25.82 -9.86
N ASP A 95 17.55 26.30 -8.64
CA ASP A 95 18.66 27.20 -8.27
C ASP A 95 19.99 26.49 -8.02
N ARG A 96 19.93 25.19 -7.68
CA ARG A 96 21.10 24.37 -7.35
C ARG A 96 20.90 22.92 -7.75
N MET A 97 21.98 22.32 -8.22
CA MET A 97 22.07 20.87 -8.43
C MET A 97 22.67 20.21 -7.18
N VAL A 98 22.08 19.08 -6.79
CA VAL A 98 22.47 18.27 -5.65
C VAL A 98 22.68 16.84 -6.11
N ARG A 99 23.85 16.28 -5.79
CA ARG A 99 24.16 14.88 -6.03
C ARG A 99 23.74 14.01 -4.85
N LEU A 100 23.02 12.94 -5.14
CA LEU A 100 22.65 11.88 -4.19
C LEU A 100 23.56 10.68 -4.40
N ASP A 101 24.65 10.59 -3.67
CA ASP A 101 25.56 9.45 -3.77
C ASP A 101 24.94 8.17 -3.18
N ARG A 102 25.27 7.03 -3.78
CA ARG A 102 24.72 5.71 -3.43
C ARG A 102 24.87 5.32 -1.96
N HIS A 103 25.93 5.79 -1.29
CA HIS A 103 26.20 5.51 0.12
C HIS A 103 25.34 6.36 1.09
N LEU A 104 24.66 7.39 0.60
CA LEU A 104 23.78 8.25 1.40
C LEU A 104 22.41 7.59 1.61
N SER A 105 21.76 7.92 2.73
CA SER A 105 20.40 7.42 3.00
C SER A 105 19.37 8.02 2.08
N GLU A 106 19.60 9.25 1.65
CA GLU A 106 18.77 9.98 0.70
C GLU A 106 18.67 9.24 -0.64
N TYR A 107 19.75 8.61 -1.12
CA TYR A 107 19.75 7.88 -2.38
C TYR A 107 18.76 6.71 -2.35
N VAL A 108 18.93 5.77 -1.41
CA VAL A 108 18.07 4.58 -1.33
C VAL A 108 16.64 4.96 -0.96
N LEU A 109 16.46 6.00 -0.14
CA LEU A 109 15.14 6.56 0.16
C LEU A 109 14.48 7.13 -1.10
N PHE A 110 15.18 7.96 -1.87
CA PHE A 110 14.67 8.56 -3.10
C PHE A 110 14.23 7.50 -4.12
N GLN A 111 15.09 6.50 -4.39
CA GLN A 111 14.76 5.37 -5.28
C GLN A 111 13.57 4.56 -4.75
N THR A 112 13.48 4.36 -3.43
CA THR A 112 12.34 3.67 -2.81
C THR A 112 11.04 4.43 -3.06
N LEU A 113 11.04 5.73 -2.77
CA LEU A 113 9.86 6.59 -2.94
C LEU A 113 9.43 6.67 -4.40
N TRP A 114 10.38 6.72 -5.34
CA TRP A 114 10.09 6.65 -6.78
C TRP A 114 9.29 5.39 -7.13
N VAL A 115 9.76 4.23 -6.66
CA VAL A 115 9.12 2.93 -6.92
C VAL A 115 7.74 2.84 -6.27
N ILE A 116 7.56 3.35 -5.05
CA ILE A 116 6.26 3.26 -4.35
C ILE A 116 5.30 4.41 -4.67
N PHE A 117 5.72 5.45 -5.39
CA PHE A 117 4.92 6.65 -5.70
C PHE A 117 3.54 6.31 -6.30
N LYS A 118 3.50 5.56 -7.41
CA LYS A 118 2.23 5.16 -8.07
C LYS A 118 1.26 4.46 -7.10
N SER A 119 1.79 3.67 -6.17
CA SER A 119 0.95 2.93 -5.21
C SER A 119 0.16 3.84 -4.26
N ARG A 120 0.57 5.10 -4.08
CA ARG A 120 -0.13 6.09 -3.25
C ARG A 120 -1.47 6.53 -3.84
N PHE A 121 -1.63 6.36 -5.15
CA PHE A 121 -2.82 6.78 -5.90
C PHE A 121 -3.70 5.60 -6.34
N ALA A 122 -3.13 4.39 -6.45
CA ALA A 122 -3.80 3.25 -7.06
C ALA A 122 -4.90 2.59 -6.19
N ARG A 123 -4.95 2.86 -4.87
CA ARG A 123 -5.89 2.21 -3.94
C ARG A 123 -6.41 3.19 -2.91
N GLN A 124 -7.65 2.98 -2.47
CA GLN A 124 -8.19 3.64 -1.30
C GLN A 124 -7.42 3.19 -0.05
N SER A 125 -6.90 4.16 0.70
CA SER A 125 -6.18 3.94 1.95
C SER A 125 -6.54 5.03 2.97
N ARG A 126 -6.42 4.74 4.25
CA ARG A 126 -6.57 5.76 5.31
C ARG A 126 -5.23 5.90 6.04
N PRO A 127 -4.73 7.13 6.26
CA PRO A 127 -5.29 8.41 5.83
C PRO A 127 -5.00 8.71 4.34
N GLY A 128 -5.81 9.60 3.75
CA GLY A 128 -5.88 9.80 2.31
C GLY A 128 -4.94 10.85 1.70
N TYR A 129 -3.72 10.98 2.20
CA TYR A 129 -2.84 12.11 1.83
C TYR A 129 -2.11 11.95 0.49
N SER A 130 -2.19 10.79 -0.16
CA SER A 130 -1.41 10.49 -1.37
C SER A 130 0.10 10.73 -1.21
N ALA A 131 0.61 10.57 0.02
CA ALA A 131 1.97 10.89 0.41
C ALA A 131 2.65 9.70 1.09
N PHE A 132 3.88 9.88 1.53
CA PHE A 132 4.72 8.88 2.18
C PHE A 132 4.82 9.13 3.67
N ASP A 133 4.68 8.07 4.44
CA ASP A 133 4.97 8.03 5.86
C ASP A 133 6.13 7.07 6.13
N THR A 134 6.70 7.13 7.33
CA THR A 134 7.83 6.27 7.67
C THR A 134 7.44 4.80 7.74
N GLN A 135 6.20 4.45 8.11
CA GLN A 135 5.81 3.04 8.19
C GLN A 135 5.81 2.40 6.81
N SER A 136 5.24 3.06 5.80
CA SER A 136 5.22 2.47 4.47
C SER A 136 6.60 2.28 3.83
N ILE A 137 7.60 3.06 4.23
CA ILE A 137 9.01 2.85 3.85
C ILE A 137 9.59 1.63 4.58
N LEU A 138 9.37 1.53 5.89
CA LEU A 138 9.86 0.40 6.70
C LEU A 138 9.24 -0.93 6.24
N ASP A 139 7.97 -0.93 5.86
CA ASP A 139 7.26 -2.11 5.38
C ASP A 139 7.93 -2.69 4.12
N VAL A 140 8.30 -1.83 3.16
CA VAL A 140 8.99 -2.27 1.93
C VAL A 140 10.45 -2.63 2.18
N TRP A 141 11.07 -2.07 3.24
CA TRP A 141 12.44 -2.38 3.64
C TRP A 141 12.58 -3.60 4.54
N ALA A 142 11.48 -4.20 5.00
CA ALA A 142 11.48 -5.27 5.99
C ALA A 142 12.31 -6.51 5.59
N ASN A 143 12.42 -6.80 4.29
CA ASN A 143 13.15 -7.95 3.77
C ASN A 143 14.35 -7.56 2.87
N MET A 144 14.76 -6.29 2.92
CA MET A 144 15.87 -5.82 2.10
C MET A 144 17.21 -6.30 2.65
N PRO A 145 18.17 -6.67 1.78
CA PRO A 145 19.49 -7.11 2.23
C PRO A 145 20.31 -5.95 2.79
N ALA A 146 21.20 -6.26 3.74
CA ALA A 146 21.95 -5.27 4.53
C ALA A 146 22.91 -4.40 3.69
N ASN A 147 23.36 -4.89 2.53
CA ASN A 147 24.21 -4.12 1.60
C ASN A 147 23.42 -2.99 0.90
N VAL A 148 22.09 -3.08 0.86
CA VAL A 148 21.24 -2.05 0.25
C VAL A 148 20.66 -1.12 1.32
N VAL A 149 20.12 -1.71 2.38
CA VAL A 149 19.56 -0.96 3.51
C VAL A 149 20.31 -1.36 4.76
N ILE A 150 21.21 -0.48 5.20
CA ILE A 150 22.00 -0.67 6.41
C ILE A 150 21.04 -0.76 7.63
N PRO A 151 21.10 -1.84 8.44
CA PRO A 151 20.15 -2.07 9.54
C PRO A 151 20.04 -0.92 10.55
N GLU A 152 21.13 -0.21 10.82
CA GLU A 152 21.16 0.95 11.73
C GLU A 152 20.31 2.11 11.20
N ARG A 153 20.24 2.24 9.86
CA ARG A 153 19.46 3.26 9.14
C ARG A 153 18.00 2.84 8.95
N ASN A 154 17.70 1.54 9.08
CA ASN A 154 16.36 0.98 8.96
C ASN A 154 15.53 1.12 10.25
N ARG A 155 15.46 2.35 10.78
CA ARG A 155 14.75 2.66 12.02
C ARG A 155 13.86 3.87 11.82
N ARG A 156 12.65 3.83 12.41
CA ARG A 156 11.67 4.93 12.29
C ARG A 156 12.24 6.29 12.67
N GLN A 157 12.97 6.36 13.78
CA GLN A 157 13.59 7.59 14.27
C GLN A 157 14.59 8.18 13.28
N TYR A 158 15.47 7.32 12.73
CA TYR A 158 16.47 7.73 11.74
C TYR A 158 15.80 8.24 10.47
N LEU A 159 14.86 7.48 9.91
CA LEU A 159 14.13 7.85 8.69
C LEU A 159 13.34 9.15 8.86
N SER A 160 12.69 9.35 10.01
CA SER A 160 11.97 10.58 10.33
C SER A 160 12.92 11.78 10.30
N GLY A 161 14.14 11.63 10.82
CA GLY A 161 15.20 12.64 10.76
C GLY A 161 15.68 12.93 9.33
N VAL A 162 15.87 11.89 8.51
CA VAL A 162 16.28 12.03 7.09
C VAL A 162 15.21 12.75 6.27
N LEU A 163 13.94 12.41 6.44
CA LEU A 163 12.84 13.11 5.77
C LEU A 163 12.79 14.57 6.23
N ALA A 164 12.85 14.81 7.55
CA ALA A 164 12.70 16.15 8.11
C ALA A 164 13.88 17.09 7.81
N ARG A 165 15.10 16.57 7.63
CA ARG A 165 16.27 17.40 7.28
C ARG A 165 16.33 17.79 5.80
N ASN A 166 15.55 17.09 4.96
CA ASN A 166 15.47 17.33 3.52
C ASN A 166 14.14 18.01 3.11
N GLU A 167 13.45 18.65 4.06
CA GLU A 167 12.24 19.44 3.81
C GLU A 167 12.57 20.77 3.14
N VAL A 168 11.80 21.18 2.14
CA VAL A 168 11.98 22.46 1.43
C VAL A 168 11.94 23.67 2.38
N SER A 169 11.09 23.64 3.40
CA SER A 169 10.91 24.74 4.36
C SER A 169 12.04 24.87 5.39
N ARG A 170 12.96 23.91 5.46
CA ARG A 170 13.96 23.87 6.52
C ARG A 170 15.19 24.69 6.14
N ASP A 171 15.51 25.67 6.98
CA ASP A 171 16.74 26.43 6.85
C ASP A 171 17.92 25.64 7.44
N TYR A 172 18.65 24.95 6.57
CA TYR A 172 19.81 24.14 6.93
C TYR A 172 20.77 24.07 5.74
N THR A 173 22.06 24.32 6.00
CA THR A 173 23.11 24.47 4.96
C THR A 173 23.20 23.29 4.00
N TYR A 174 23.04 22.06 4.50
CA TYR A 174 23.11 20.84 3.70
C TYR A 174 21.73 20.25 3.37
N ASN A 175 20.67 21.06 3.52
CA ASN A 175 19.33 20.65 3.09
C ASN A 175 19.35 20.41 1.59
N ARG A 176 18.85 19.26 1.14
CA ARG A 176 18.75 18.93 -0.29
C ARG A 176 17.38 19.28 -0.89
N ALA A 177 16.43 19.72 -0.06
CA ALA A 177 15.09 20.16 -0.42
C ALA A 177 14.36 19.14 -1.31
N LEU A 178 14.41 17.86 -0.92
CA LEU A 178 13.83 16.75 -1.66
C LEU A 178 12.32 16.61 -1.41
N PHE A 179 11.83 17.07 -0.26
CA PHE A 179 10.49 16.74 0.22
C PHE A 179 9.68 17.96 0.67
N GLU A 180 8.39 17.95 0.38
CA GLU A 180 7.39 18.81 0.98
C GLU A 180 6.67 18.04 2.10
N ARG A 181 6.58 18.63 3.30
CA ARG A 181 5.75 18.08 4.36
C ARG A 181 4.29 18.48 4.14
N ILE A 182 3.41 17.50 3.98
CA ILE A 182 1.97 17.73 3.83
C ILE A 182 1.29 17.87 5.20
N THR A 183 1.66 17.00 6.14
CA THR A 183 1.23 17.05 7.54
C THR A 183 2.23 16.28 8.42
N GLN A 184 2.00 16.22 9.73
CA GLN A 184 2.91 15.57 10.67
C GLN A 184 3.17 14.11 10.28
N GLY A 185 4.43 13.78 9.98
CA GLY A 185 4.85 12.44 9.58
C GLY A 185 4.56 12.06 8.12
N TRP A 186 3.97 12.94 7.31
CA TRP A 186 3.60 12.69 5.91
C TRP A 186 4.31 13.65 4.96
N TYR A 187 4.97 13.08 3.95
CA TYR A 187 5.84 13.80 3.02
C TYR A 187 5.51 13.46 1.58
N GLN A 188 5.65 14.44 0.70
CA GLN A 188 5.60 14.29 -0.75
C GLN A 188 6.94 14.72 -1.35
N PHE A 189 7.25 14.33 -2.59
CA PHE A 189 8.31 14.97 -3.34
C PHE A 189 8.09 16.48 -3.42
N ASN A 190 9.18 17.23 -3.37
CA ASN A 190 9.16 18.66 -3.66
C ASN A 190 8.64 18.88 -5.09
N SER A 191 7.62 19.73 -5.24
CA SER A 191 6.95 19.97 -6.51
C SER A 191 7.83 20.71 -7.53
N ARG A 192 8.90 21.35 -7.07
CA ARG A 192 9.93 21.99 -7.92
C ARG A 192 11.15 21.11 -8.15
N LEU A 193 11.14 19.85 -7.67
CA LEU A 193 12.26 18.95 -7.82
C LEU A 193 12.38 18.51 -9.29
N LEU A 194 13.55 18.75 -9.85
CA LEU A 194 13.93 18.38 -11.19
C LEU A 194 14.90 17.21 -11.16
N VAL A 195 14.80 16.36 -12.16
CA VAL A 195 15.64 15.18 -12.37
C VAL A 195 16.14 15.17 -13.81
N ARG A 196 17.24 14.48 -14.07
CA ARG A 196 17.73 14.32 -15.43
C ARG A 196 16.73 13.49 -16.23
N SER A 197 16.41 13.99 -17.42
CA SER A 197 15.62 13.23 -18.39
C SER A 197 16.36 11.97 -18.83
N SER A 198 15.63 10.86 -18.91
CA SER A 198 16.11 9.59 -19.47
C SER A 198 16.02 9.54 -21.00
N ASP A 199 15.43 10.57 -21.62
CA ASP A 199 15.28 10.65 -23.07
C ASP A 199 16.62 11.04 -23.74
N PRO A 200 17.19 10.18 -24.61
CA PRO A 200 18.44 10.46 -25.31
C PRO A 200 18.40 11.73 -26.17
N GLU A 201 17.23 12.06 -26.74
CA GLU A 201 17.07 13.23 -27.62
C GLU A 201 16.99 14.54 -26.84
N SER A 202 16.65 14.45 -25.56
CA SER A 202 16.44 15.61 -24.69
C SER A 202 17.74 16.25 -24.16
N ASN A 203 18.90 15.79 -24.63
CA ASN A 203 20.23 16.30 -24.30
C ASN A 203 20.48 16.47 -22.77
N GLN A 204 20.01 15.51 -21.98
CA GLN A 204 20.06 15.54 -20.51
C GLN A 204 19.34 16.73 -19.87
N SER A 205 18.27 17.23 -20.50
CA SER A 205 17.46 18.30 -19.93
C SER A 205 16.90 17.96 -18.54
N TRP A 206 16.71 19.00 -17.73
CA TRP A 206 16.07 18.87 -16.43
C TRP A 206 14.56 18.86 -16.60
N ILE A 207 13.91 17.81 -16.11
CA ILE A 207 12.45 17.67 -16.14
C ILE A 207 11.91 17.55 -14.72
N SER A 208 10.64 17.93 -14.52
CA SER A 208 9.95 17.70 -13.25
C SER A 208 9.99 16.22 -12.88
N ILE A 209 10.22 15.91 -11.59
CA ILE A 209 10.11 14.53 -11.09
C ILE A 209 8.76 13.90 -11.41
N PHE A 210 7.70 14.71 -11.42
CA PHE A 210 6.36 14.25 -11.75
C PHE A 210 6.17 13.97 -13.25
N GLN A 211 6.90 14.68 -14.11
CA GLN A 211 6.96 14.33 -15.53
C GLN A 211 7.71 13.01 -15.72
N ALA A 212 8.83 12.83 -15.02
CA ALA A 212 9.60 11.58 -15.06
C ALA A 212 8.82 10.37 -14.53
N LEU A 213 7.96 10.56 -13.53
CA LEU A 213 7.04 9.54 -12.99
C LEU A 213 5.80 9.30 -13.86
N ASN A 214 5.65 10.03 -14.96
CA ASN A 214 4.50 10.00 -15.86
C ASN A 214 3.17 10.14 -15.12
N LEU A 215 2.98 11.28 -14.43
CA LEU A 215 1.71 11.61 -13.78
C LEU A 215 0.48 11.48 -14.68
N PRO A 216 0.51 11.84 -15.98
CA PRO A 216 -0.61 11.58 -16.88
C PRO A 216 -1.06 10.12 -16.91
N LEU A 217 -0.11 9.19 -17.01
CA LEU A 217 -0.43 7.77 -16.97
C LEU A 217 -0.92 7.32 -15.58
N ILE A 218 -0.40 7.89 -14.49
CA ILE A 218 -0.88 7.58 -13.14
C ILE A 218 -2.32 8.09 -12.94
N HIS A 219 -2.65 9.27 -13.49
CA HIS A 219 -3.97 9.88 -13.43
C HIS A 219 -5.06 8.96 -14.00
N GLU A 220 -4.80 8.30 -15.14
CA GLU A 220 -5.76 7.37 -15.77
C GLU A 220 -6.16 6.19 -14.88
N PHE A 221 -5.28 5.76 -13.98
CA PHE A 221 -5.48 4.60 -13.12
C PHE A 221 -5.57 4.95 -11.63
N ALA A 222 -5.64 6.24 -11.30
CA ALA A 222 -5.76 6.70 -9.94
C ALA A 222 -7.17 6.41 -9.40
N HIS A 223 -7.25 6.15 -8.10
CA HIS A 223 -8.53 6.07 -7.41
C HIS A 223 -9.17 7.47 -7.35
N GLU A 224 -10.49 7.55 -7.47
CA GLU A 224 -11.23 8.83 -7.55
C GLU A 224 -10.91 9.77 -6.37
N ASP A 225 -10.96 9.25 -5.13
CA ASP A 225 -10.56 9.97 -3.89
C ASP A 225 -9.12 10.53 -3.87
N ARG A 226 -8.29 10.21 -4.87
CA ARG A 226 -6.87 10.58 -4.97
C ARG A 226 -6.60 11.57 -6.10
N LEU A 227 -7.57 11.81 -6.98
CA LEU A 227 -7.40 12.66 -8.16
C LEU A 227 -7.02 14.08 -7.77
N LEU A 228 -7.72 14.68 -6.79
CA LEU A 228 -7.43 16.04 -6.34
C LEU A 228 -5.97 16.23 -5.91
N GLN A 229 -5.39 15.30 -5.14
CA GLN A 229 -4.00 15.40 -4.72
C GLN A 229 -3.02 15.19 -5.88
N LEU A 230 -3.37 14.34 -6.85
CA LEU A 230 -2.55 14.12 -8.04
C LEU A 230 -2.57 15.36 -8.96
N GLU A 231 -3.74 15.96 -9.16
CA GLU A 231 -3.91 17.23 -9.88
C GLU A 231 -3.14 18.37 -9.21
N GLN A 232 -3.16 18.45 -7.88
CA GLN A 232 -2.33 19.40 -7.12
C GLN A 232 -0.84 19.22 -7.40
N CYS A 233 -0.35 17.98 -7.54
CA CYS A 233 1.05 17.72 -7.92
C CYS A 233 1.33 18.25 -9.34
N CYS A 234 0.40 18.06 -10.29
CA CYS A 234 0.51 18.63 -11.64
C CYS A 234 0.55 20.16 -11.60
N THR A 235 -0.40 20.80 -10.93
CA THR A 235 -0.50 22.27 -10.86
C THR A 235 0.73 22.89 -10.21
N LYS A 236 1.19 22.36 -9.06
CA LYS A 236 2.35 22.90 -8.34
C LYS A 236 3.67 22.75 -9.10
N SER A 237 3.77 21.76 -9.99
CA SER A 237 4.94 21.55 -10.84
C SER A 237 4.83 22.22 -12.21
N GLY A 238 3.77 23.00 -12.45
CA GLY A 238 3.54 23.67 -13.73
C GLY A 238 3.16 22.72 -14.87
N MET A 239 2.81 21.47 -14.56
CA MET A 239 2.34 20.49 -15.54
C MET A 239 0.85 20.70 -15.85
N ARG A 240 0.47 20.45 -17.10
CA ARG A 240 -0.94 20.43 -17.50
C ARG A 240 -1.65 19.27 -16.82
N ILE A 241 -2.84 19.54 -16.26
CA ILE A 241 -3.72 18.50 -15.72
C ILE A 241 -4.20 17.61 -16.88
N PRO A 242 -4.01 16.28 -16.80
CA PRO A 242 -4.50 15.36 -17.82
C PRO A 242 -6.02 15.38 -17.91
N VAL A 243 -6.56 15.33 -19.11
CA VAL A 243 -8.00 15.06 -19.30
C VAL A 243 -8.22 13.56 -19.08
N SER A 244 -9.23 13.18 -18.31
CA SER A 244 -9.59 11.78 -18.12
C SER A 244 -9.87 11.12 -19.48
N SER A 245 -9.23 9.98 -19.76
CA SER A 245 -9.53 9.21 -20.96
C SER A 245 -10.89 8.52 -20.82
N ILE A 246 -11.52 8.17 -21.95
CA ILE A 246 -12.78 7.39 -21.97
C ILE A 246 -12.63 6.09 -21.14
N SER A 247 -11.46 5.46 -21.18
CA SER A 247 -11.16 4.28 -20.37
C SER A 247 -11.09 4.58 -18.87
N GLY A 248 -10.52 5.74 -18.49
CA GLY A 248 -10.52 6.23 -17.11
C GLY A 248 -11.93 6.49 -16.59
N GLU A 249 -12.78 7.15 -17.39
CA GLU A 249 -14.19 7.40 -17.04
C GLU A 249 -14.98 6.08 -16.85
N GLN A 250 -14.78 5.10 -17.73
CA GLN A 250 -15.41 3.78 -17.60
C GLN A 250 -14.90 3.00 -16.37
N ALA A 251 -13.61 3.10 -16.05
CA ALA A 251 -13.03 2.48 -14.86
C ALA A 251 -13.61 3.10 -13.57
N ILE A 252 -13.78 4.43 -13.54
CA ILE A 252 -14.44 5.16 -12.45
C ILE A 252 -15.89 4.68 -12.29
N ALA A 253 -16.65 4.64 -13.38
CA ALA A 253 -18.05 4.17 -13.37
C ALA A 253 -18.18 2.73 -12.85
N ARG A 254 -17.28 1.83 -13.26
CA ARG A 254 -17.25 0.44 -12.81
C ARG A 254 -16.91 0.32 -11.32
N ASN A 255 -15.93 1.08 -10.83
CA ASN A 255 -15.56 1.08 -9.42
C ASN A 255 -16.68 1.63 -8.54
N ALA A 256 -17.32 2.73 -8.96
CA ALA A 256 -18.48 3.31 -8.27
C ALA A 256 -19.67 2.33 -8.22
N ALA A 257 -19.95 1.61 -9.31
CA ALA A 257 -20.98 0.58 -9.36
C ALA A 257 -20.67 -0.59 -8.41
N HIS A 258 -19.42 -1.05 -8.41
CA HIS A 258 -18.96 -2.11 -7.51
C HIS A 258 -19.06 -1.66 -6.04
N GLU A 259 -18.65 -0.44 -5.71
CA GLU A 259 -18.75 0.07 -4.34
C GLU A 259 -20.21 0.20 -3.87
N LYS A 260 -21.11 0.70 -4.72
CA LYS A 260 -22.56 0.71 -4.45
C LYS A 260 -23.08 -0.69 -4.15
N MET A 261 -22.69 -1.69 -4.95
CA MET A 261 -23.06 -3.09 -4.74
C MET A 261 -22.54 -3.60 -3.39
N TRP A 262 -21.27 -3.37 -3.05
CA TRP A 262 -20.70 -3.80 -1.77
C TRP A 262 -21.30 -3.08 -0.56
N LYS A 263 -21.65 -1.79 -0.68
CA LYS A 263 -22.41 -1.05 0.34
C LYS A 263 -23.78 -1.68 0.56
N ALA A 264 -24.54 -1.92 -0.52
CA ALA A 264 -25.84 -2.58 -0.43
C ALA A 264 -25.76 -3.99 0.18
N THR A 265 -24.74 -4.78 -0.18
CA THR A 265 -24.51 -6.11 0.41
C THR A 265 -24.18 -6.02 1.90
N ARG A 266 -23.34 -5.07 2.32
CA ARG A 266 -23.04 -4.83 3.74
C ARG A 266 -24.27 -4.41 4.52
N GLU A 267 -25.08 -3.49 3.98
CA GLU A 267 -26.34 -3.07 4.59
C GLU A 267 -27.32 -4.24 4.73
N ARG A 268 -27.44 -5.10 3.71
CA ARG A 268 -28.25 -6.33 3.79
C ARG A 268 -27.75 -7.29 4.86
N GLN A 269 -26.44 -7.53 4.91
CA GLN A 269 -25.83 -8.38 5.94
C GLN A 269 -26.04 -7.81 7.35
N GLN A 270 -25.93 -6.50 7.51
CA GLN A 270 -26.14 -5.83 8.79
C GLN A 270 -27.60 -5.93 9.23
N LYS A 271 -28.56 -5.69 8.34
CA LYS A 271 -29.99 -5.90 8.62
C LYS A 271 -30.28 -7.36 8.99
N GLN A 272 -29.70 -8.31 8.27
CA GLN A 272 -29.86 -9.73 8.57
C GLN A 272 -29.30 -10.08 9.95
N TRP A 273 -28.11 -9.57 10.28
CA TRP A 273 -27.50 -9.75 11.60
C TRP A 273 -28.34 -9.12 12.72
N GLU A 274 -28.92 -7.94 12.51
CA GLU A 274 -29.84 -7.30 13.46
C GLU A 274 -31.11 -8.12 13.70
N ILE A 275 -31.70 -8.68 12.63
CA ILE A 275 -32.86 -9.58 12.71
C ILE A 275 -32.50 -10.85 13.47
N ASP A 276 -31.38 -11.48 13.13
CA ASP A 276 -30.91 -12.71 13.78
C ASP A 276 -30.59 -12.45 15.26
N ALA A 277 -29.97 -11.30 15.58
CA ALA A 277 -29.70 -10.88 16.94
C ALA A 277 -31.00 -10.66 17.74
N GLN A 278 -32.03 -10.05 17.12
CA GLN A 278 -33.33 -9.88 17.75
C GLN A 278 -34.01 -11.22 18.00
N ARG A 279 -34.00 -12.12 17.02
CA ARG A 279 -34.56 -13.48 17.15
C ARG A 279 -33.90 -14.26 18.28
N ILE A 280 -32.59 -14.13 18.46
CA ILE A 280 -31.86 -14.74 19.58
C ILE A 280 -32.27 -14.14 20.92
N ARG A 281 -32.48 -12.81 20.99
CA ARG A 281 -32.99 -12.13 22.21
C ARG A 281 -34.38 -12.64 22.56
N ASP A 282 -35.31 -12.65 21.61
CA ASP A 282 -36.69 -13.09 21.81
C ASP A 282 -36.75 -14.57 22.24
N GLN A 283 -35.91 -15.43 21.67
CA GLN A 283 -35.79 -16.84 22.10
C GLN A 283 -35.28 -16.97 23.54
N LYS A 284 -34.29 -16.17 23.93
CA LYS A 284 -33.78 -16.16 25.32
C LYS A 284 -34.86 -15.69 26.29
N GLU A 285 -35.62 -14.67 25.92
CA GLU A 285 -36.71 -14.13 26.73
C GLU A 285 -37.88 -15.12 26.85
N SER A 286 -38.29 -15.75 25.75
CA SER A 286 -39.30 -16.82 25.74
C SER A 286 -38.87 -18.03 26.60
N LYS A 287 -37.58 -18.41 26.57
CA LYS A 287 -37.05 -19.46 27.46
C LYS A 287 -37.09 -19.03 28.93
N ARG A 288 -36.79 -17.77 29.24
CA ARG A 288 -36.87 -17.22 30.60
C ARG A 288 -38.30 -17.23 31.14
N THR A 289 -39.24 -16.69 30.38
CA THR A 289 -40.66 -16.65 30.78
C THR A 289 -41.24 -18.06 30.95
N ARG A 290 -40.88 -19.01 30.07
CA ARG A 290 -41.29 -20.41 30.19
C ARG A 290 -40.69 -21.09 31.43
N ALA A 291 -39.45 -20.77 31.79
CA ALA A 291 -38.82 -21.26 33.02
C ALA A 291 -39.48 -20.67 34.27
N GLU A 292 -39.85 -19.40 34.23
CA GLU A 292 -40.54 -18.69 35.32
C GLU A 292 -41.96 -19.21 35.54
N GLN A 293 -42.74 -19.42 34.47
CA GLN A 293 -44.04 -20.09 34.53
C GLN A 293 -43.93 -21.51 35.11
N LYS A 294 -42.91 -22.27 34.71
CA LYS A 294 -42.67 -23.61 35.25
C LYS A 294 -42.35 -23.57 36.75
N ARG A 295 -41.60 -22.57 37.22
CA ARG A 295 -41.32 -22.35 38.65
C ARG A 295 -42.60 -22.01 39.42
N LEU A 296 -43.44 -21.12 38.90
CA LEU A 296 -44.72 -20.76 39.51
C LEU A 296 -45.66 -21.97 39.63
N LEU A 297 -45.76 -22.80 38.59
CA LEU A 297 -46.57 -24.03 38.60
C LEU A 297 -46.06 -25.07 39.61
N VAL A 298 -44.73 -25.18 39.79
CA VAL A 298 -44.13 -26.06 40.81
C VAL A 298 -44.47 -25.55 42.21
N ALA A 299 -44.30 -24.25 42.46
CA ALA A 299 -44.65 -23.64 43.74
C ALA A 299 -46.14 -23.78 44.08
N GLU A 300 -47.03 -23.64 43.10
CA GLU A 300 -48.48 -23.83 43.29
C GLU A 300 -48.83 -25.30 43.61
N LYS A 301 -48.17 -26.26 42.95
CA LYS A 301 -48.32 -27.69 43.29
C LYS A 301 -47.84 -27.98 44.69
N GLU A 302 -46.67 -27.49 45.07
CA GLU A 302 -46.09 -27.65 46.42
C GLU A 302 -47.02 -27.07 47.50
N ALA A 303 -47.59 -25.88 47.26
CA ALA A 303 -48.57 -25.27 48.14
C ALA A 303 -49.86 -26.11 48.27
N ARG A 304 -50.36 -26.70 47.19
CA ARG A 304 -51.53 -27.59 47.22
C ARG A 304 -51.25 -28.89 47.97
N THR A 305 -50.08 -29.51 47.78
CA THR A 305 -49.68 -30.69 48.56
C THR A 305 -49.50 -30.36 50.03
N GLY A 306 -48.86 -29.23 50.37
CA GLY A 306 -48.73 -28.78 51.75
C GLY A 306 -50.09 -28.51 52.41
N ALA A 307 -51.04 -27.91 51.70
CA ALA A 307 -52.40 -27.71 52.18
C ALA A 307 -53.18 -29.03 52.37
N GLN A 308 -52.96 -30.03 51.50
CA GLN A 308 -53.54 -31.36 51.66
C GLN A 308 -52.93 -32.14 52.84
N GLU A 309 -51.63 -32.00 53.07
CA GLU A 309 -50.95 -32.58 54.23
C GLU A 309 -51.43 -31.94 55.53
N GLN A 310 -51.52 -30.61 55.59
CA GLN A 310 -52.11 -29.90 56.74
C GLN A 310 -53.56 -30.30 57.01
N LYS A 311 -54.37 -30.50 55.95
CA LYS A 311 -55.76 -30.96 56.10
C LYS A 311 -55.83 -32.42 56.59
N LYS A 312 -54.93 -33.30 56.15
CA LYS A 312 -54.80 -34.67 56.67
C LYS A 312 -54.34 -34.67 58.13
N GLU A 313 -53.43 -33.77 58.50
CA GLU A 313 -52.91 -33.63 59.86
C GLU A 313 -53.99 -33.06 60.80
N GLN A 314 -54.80 -32.10 60.35
CA GLN A 314 -55.99 -31.63 61.07
C GLN A 314 -57.05 -32.73 61.26
N LEU A 315 -57.32 -33.54 60.23
CA LEU A 315 -58.24 -34.68 60.33
C LEU A 315 -57.71 -35.76 61.28
N ARG A 316 -56.41 -36.02 61.28
CA ARG A 316 -55.74 -36.94 62.21
C ARG A 316 -55.83 -36.44 63.64
N ASN A 317 -55.63 -35.14 63.88
CA ASN A 317 -55.78 -34.54 65.21
C ASN A 317 -57.24 -34.52 65.70
N GLN A 318 -58.24 -34.41 64.81
CA GLN A 318 -59.65 -34.58 65.16
C GLN A 318 -60.03 -36.03 65.51
N GLN A 319 -59.36 -37.03 64.95
CA GLN A 319 -59.57 -38.44 65.31
C GLN A 319 -59.03 -38.79 66.71
N TYR A 320 -58.03 -38.06 67.23
CA TYR A 320 -57.53 -38.22 68.60
C TYR A 320 -58.37 -37.49 69.66
N THR A 321 -59.44 -36.78 69.28
CA THR A 321 -60.29 -36.05 70.22
C THR A 321 -61.61 -36.76 70.57
N ILE A 322 -61.87 -37.96 70.04
CA ILE A 322 -63.14 -38.71 70.26
C ILE A 322 -62.98 -39.91 71.21
N GLU A 323 -61.75 -40.27 71.60
CA GLU A 323 -61.52 -41.25 72.68
C GLU A 323 -61.28 -40.54 74.01
N PHE A 324 -62.35 -40.06 74.65
CA PHE A 324 -62.50 -39.94 76.11
C PHE A 324 -63.97 -39.81 76.49
#